data_AF-A0A9D5UVU7-F1
#
_entry.id   AF-A0A9D5UVU7-F1
#
_cell.length_a   1.000
_cell.length_b   1.000
_cell.length_c   1.000
_cell.angle_alpha   90.00
_cell.angle_beta   90.00
_cell.angle_gamma   90.00
#
_symmetry.space_group_name_H-M   'P 1'
#
loop_
_entity.id
_entity.type
_entity.pdbx_description
1 polymer ?
#
loop_
_entity_poly.entity_id
_entity_poly.type
_entity_poly.pdbx_seq_one_letter_code
_entity_poly.pdbx_strand_id
1 'polypeptide(L)'
;MSATHEKSVRSSIAATRAPTRRPPRFMPAGQQRSLAGRYPLWIKGIALTAFAWAFMGWLNDTWFFLFDTPLWLNRYTEQMIILVFGIWRISAEKNPHNRKRLAMIVANITVLWWMLPWLFPFVEPYIGYLGGLPAFPSLHAPGTLTFFLVLGAVFLFGRRVICGWNCPCVGIREVAGFPFRHRNHVPRGPWSWRLRHLKWFWFALYLGAMWAMTRPANNLTATYLGGFAMAVGLSYFITMMLSPWMGNRGYCRFFCPYGATFGLLNKAGMFHIDFDAATCNQCGSCEKVCDMGIAVWHLGAAEGKISTTECMGCGRCVVECPTGSLAFHDVRNRLFPSLRQDRRHLLKLADWNHPASRWRLMGFVLALLLALTMGWYYSSRIGSGAELINNLGTLCGLPITTW
;
A
#
# COMPACT_ATOMS: atom_id res chain seq x y z
N MET A 1 -41.21 -44.90 43.86
CA MET A 1 -42.61 -44.82 43.41
C MET A 1 -43.09 -43.39 43.58
N SER A 2 -43.62 -42.80 42.50
CA SER A 2 -44.52 -41.63 42.40
C SER A 2 -44.17 -40.35 43.19
N ALA A 3 -43.71 -39.25 42.60
CA ALA A 3 -44.40 -38.31 41.68
C ALA A 3 -45.67 -37.67 42.25
N THR A 4 -45.65 -36.34 42.46
CA THR A 4 -46.52 -35.29 41.85
C THR A 4 -46.38 -33.94 42.60
N HIS A 5 -45.90 -32.87 41.91
CA HIS A 5 -46.61 -31.59 41.60
C HIS A 5 -46.83 -30.66 42.84
N GLU A 6 -46.60 -29.34 42.86
CA GLU A 6 -46.63 -28.29 41.83
C GLU A 6 -46.07 -26.93 42.35
N LYS A 7 -45.37 -26.20 41.46
CA LYS A 7 -45.18 -24.73 41.28
C LYS A 7 -45.39 -23.75 42.45
N SER A 8 -44.39 -22.88 42.66
CA SER A 8 -44.52 -21.40 42.66
C SER A 8 -43.33 -20.75 43.39
N VAL A 9 -42.38 -20.14 42.67
CA VAL A 9 -41.83 -18.80 42.97
C VAL A 9 -41.16 -18.29 41.68
N ARG A 10 -41.84 -17.37 41.00
CA ARG A 10 -41.22 -16.43 40.05
C ARG A 10 -40.45 -15.40 40.88
N SER A 11 -39.15 -15.26 40.66
CA SER A 11 -38.44 -14.02 40.97
C SER A 11 -37.68 -13.52 39.75
N SER A 12 -37.90 -12.24 39.50
CA SER A 12 -37.69 -11.51 38.27
C SER A 12 -36.27 -10.95 38.17
N ILE A 13 -35.48 -11.46 37.23
CA ILE A 13 -34.36 -10.71 36.66
C ILE A 13 -34.75 -10.42 35.21
N ALA A 14 -35.23 -9.20 34.99
CA ALA A 14 -35.56 -8.68 33.68
C ALA A 14 -34.26 -8.57 32.85
N ALA A 15 -33.94 -9.62 32.11
CA ALA A 15 -32.98 -9.56 31.02
C ALA A 15 -33.58 -8.66 29.94
N THR A 16 -33.16 -7.39 29.90
CA THR A 16 -33.34 -6.52 28.75
C THR A 16 -32.60 -7.12 27.56
N ARG A 17 -33.28 -8.01 26.82
CA ARG A 17 -32.87 -8.49 25.51
C ARG A 17 -32.76 -7.28 24.60
N ALA A 18 -31.53 -6.87 24.31
CA ALA A 18 -31.24 -6.01 23.17
C ALA A 18 -31.93 -6.58 21.92
N PRO A 19 -32.53 -5.75 21.05
CA PRO A 19 -33.20 -6.24 19.86
C PRO A 19 -32.19 -7.05 19.05
N THR A 20 -32.53 -8.32 18.83
CA THR A 20 -31.78 -9.25 18.00
C THR A 20 -31.69 -8.65 16.59
N ARG A 21 -30.65 -7.86 16.35
CA ARG A 21 -30.32 -7.38 15.01
C ARG A 21 -30.19 -8.64 14.17
N ARG A 22 -31.14 -8.85 13.25
CA ARG A 22 -31.05 -9.90 12.23
C ARG A 22 -29.61 -9.90 11.72
N PRO A 23 -28.91 -11.04 11.73
CA PRO A 23 -27.58 -11.11 11.14
C PRO A 23 -27.69 -10.53 9.72
N PRO A 24 -26.79 -9.63 9.31
CA PRO A 24 -26.85 -9.06 7.97
C PRO A 24 -26.96 -10.23 6.98
N ARG A 25 -28.01 -10.23 6.14
CA ARG A 25 -28.28 -11.28 5.15
C ARG A 25 -26.95 -11.69 4.52
N PHE A 26 -26.61 -12.97 4.70
CA PHE A 26 -25.44 -13.59 4.09
C PHE A 26 -25.36 -13.15 2.63
N MET A 27 -24.30 -12.47 2.23
CA MET A 27 -23.92 -12.50 0.81
C MET A 27 -23.30 -13.88 0.61
N PRO A 28 -23.91 -14.77 -0.19
CA PRO A 28 -23.28 -16.03 -0.55
C PRO A 28 -21.86 -15.76 -1.08
N ALA A 29 -20.95 -16.73 -0.95
CA ALA A 29 -19.58 -16.57 -1.46
C ALA A 29 -19.53 -16.15 -2.96
N GLY A 30 -20.54 -16.52 -3.77
CA GLY A 30 -20.69 -16.07 -5.17
C GLY A 30 -21.14 -14.61 -5.37
N GLN A 31 -21.66 -13.96 -4.32
CA GLN A 31 -22.00 -12.53 -4.29
C GLN A 31 -20.90 -11.66 -3.67
N GLN A 32 -19.75 -12.22 -3.29
CA GLN A 32 -18.58 -11.44 -2.90
C GLN A 32 -18.14 -10.57 -4.10
N ARG A 33 -18.53 -9.29 -4.06
CA ARG A 33 -18.37 -8.32 -5.15
C ARG A 33 -16.90 -7.98 -5.46
N SER A 34 -15.96 -8.49 -4.65
CA SER A 34 -14.52 -8.25 -4.80
C SER A 34 -13.74 -9.34 -5.54
N LEU A 35 -14.37 -10.45 -5.96
CA LEU A 35 -13.66 -11.57 -6.61
C LEU A 35 -13.76 -11.48 -8.14
N ALA A 36 -12.60 -11.39 -8.79
CA ALA A 36 -12.40 -11.10 -10.22
C ALA A 36 -12.61 -12.29 -11.18
N GLY A 37 -13.19 -13.41 -10.72
CA GLY A 37 -13.38 -14.62 -11.54
C GLY A 37 -14.40 -14.49 -12.68
N ARG A 38 -15.02 -13.31 -12.86
CA ARG A 38 -16.10 -13.05 -13.84
C ARG A 38 -15.63 -12.34 -15.11
N TYR A 39 -14.35 -12.00 -15.24
CA TYR A 39 -13.90 -11.20 -16.38
C TYR A 39 -13.56 -12.07 -17.60
N PRO A 40 -14.16 -11.79 -18.78
CA PRO A 40 -13.81 -12.44 -20.03
C PRO A 40 -12.34 -12.19 -20.42
N LEU A 41 -11.81 -13.05 -21.30
CA LEU A 41 -10.40 -13.05 -21.69
C LEU A 41 -9.96 -11.71 -22.28
N TRP A 42 -10.82 -11.03 -23.05
CA TRP A 42 -10.50 -9.72 -23.64
C TRP A 42 -10.26 -8.63 -22.58
N ILE A 43 -10.98 -8.64 -21.45
CA ILE A 43 -10.73 -7.69 -20.33
C ILE A 43 -9.38 -7.97 -19.68
N LYS A 44 -8.99 -9.25 -19.56
CA LYS A 44 -7.66 -9.63 -19.10
C LYS A 44 -6.58 -9.18 -20.10
N GLY A 45 -6.86 -9.29 -21.40
CA GLY A 45 -6.02 -8.77 -22.48
C GLY A 45 -5.78 -7.27 -22.35
N ILE A 46 -6.84 -6.47 -22.12
CA ILE A 46 -6.72 -5.03 -21.90
C ILE A 46 -5.81 -4.72 -20.70
N ALA A 47 -5.97 -5.43 -19.58
CA ALA A 47 -5.11 -5.25 -18.41
C ALA A 47 -3.63 -5.56 -18.72
N LEU A 48 -3.36 -6.63 -19.48
CA LEU A 48 -1.99 -6.95 -19.92
C LEU A 48 -1.44 -5.92 -20.90
N THR A 49 -2.24 -5.41 -21.83
CA THR A 49 -1.80 -4.33 -22.73
C THR A 49 -1.46 -3.05 -21.98
N ALA A 50 -2.21 -2.71 -20.94
CA ALA A 50 -1.89 -1.58 -20.07
C ALA A 50 -0.55 -1.79 -19.36
N PHE A 51 -0.33 -2.98 -18.78
CA PHE A 51 0.95 -3.29 -18.16
C PHE A 51 2.12 -3.32 -19.17
N ALA A 52 1.89 -3.81 -20.39
CA ALA A 52 2.90 -3.80 -21.45
C ALA A 52 3.23 -2.37 -21.87
N TRP A 53 2.23 -1.49 -21.94
CA TRP A 53 2.44 -0.09 -22.26
C TRP A 53 3.25 0.64 -21.18
N ALA A 54 2.97 0.37 -19.89
CA ALA A 54 3.80 0.88 -18.79
C ALA A 54 5.26 0.40 -18.88
N PHE A 55 5.47 -0.87 -19.24
CA PHE A 55 6.80 -1.42 -19.45
C PHE A 55 7.54 -0.76 -20.60
N MET A 56 6.85 -0.57 -21.74
CA MET A 56 7.41 0.13 -22.90
C MET A 56 7.77 1.58 -22.57
N GLY A 57 6.96 2.28 -21.77
CA GLY A 57 7.28 3.63 -21.28
C GLY A 57 8.54 3.68 -20.43
N TRP A 58 8.75 2.70 -19.55
CA TRP A 58 9.98 2.60 -18.77
C TRP A 58 11.21 2.24 -19.63
N LEU A 59 11.06 1.29 -20.56
CA LEU A 59 12.15 0.95 -21.49
C LEU A 59 12.54 2.13 -22.38
N ASN A 60 11.56 2.92 -22.81
CA ASN A 60 11.81 4.10 -23.62
C ASN A 60 12.62 5.16 -22.87
N ASP A 61 12.23 5.47 -21.63
CA ASP A 61 12.95 6.42 -20.76
C ASP A 61 14.37 5.96 -20.40
N THR A 62 14.60 4.64 -20.42
CA THR A 62 15.87 4.04 -19.99
C THR A 62 16.84 3.72 -21.13
N TRP A 63 16.32 3.32 -22.31
CA TRP A 63 17.14 2.75 -23.39
C TRP A 63 16.81 3.28 -24.77
N PHE A 64 15.52 3.34 -25.13
CA PHE A 64 15.18 3.59 -26.53
C PHE A 64 15.19 5.08 -26.88
N PHE A 65 14.86 5.97 -25.94
CA PHE A 65 14.73 7.42 -26.14
C PHE A 65 13.94 7.76 -27.42
N LEU A 66 12.96 6.93 -27.76
CA LEU A 66 12.08 7.13 -28.90
C LEU A 66 11.13 8.26 -28.52
N PHE A 67 11.06 9.27 -29.38
CA PHE A 67 10.23 10.48 -29.21
C PHE A 67 10.74 11.40 -28.08
N ASP A 68 11.38 12.50 -28.44
CA ASP A 68 11.87 13.55 -27.52
C ASP A 68 10.75 14.33 -26.80
N THR A 69 9.48 13.95 -26.96
CA THR A 69 8.35 14.67 -26.36
C THR A 69 7.98 14.14 -24.97
N PRO A 70 7.74 15.00 -23.98
CA PRO A 70 7.50 14.60 -22.58
C PRO A 70 6.14 13.92 -22.34
N LEU A 71 5.35 13.63 -23.38
CA LEU A 71 4.00 13.07 -23.26
C LEU A 71 3.87 11.68 -23.90
N TRP A 72 4.74 11.32 -24.84
CA TRP A 72 4.61 10.06 -25.59
C TRP A 72 5.61 9.03 -25.04
N LEU A 73 5.07 7.98 -24.41
CA LEU A 73 5.79 6.78 -23.99
C LEU A 73 6.99 7.05 -23.05
N ASN A 74 6.79 7.77 -21.94
CA ASN A 74 7.84 8.00 -20.94
C ASN A 74 7.51 7.38 -19.57
N ARG A 75 8.30 7.72 -18.54
CA ARG A 75 8.08 7.29 -17.15
C ARG A 75 6.70 7.62 -16.57
N TYR A 76 5.93 8.54 -17.16
CA TYR A 76 4.59 8.91 -16.71
C TYR A 76 3.47 8.02 -17.26
N THR A 77 3.79 7.06 -18.15
CA THR A 77 2.83 6.09 -18.70
C THR A 77 2.10 5.30 -17.61
N GLU A 78 2.81 4.91 -16.53
CA GLU A 78 2.19 4.24 -15.38
C GLU A 78 1.16 5.14 -14.69
N GLN A 79 1.45 6.43 -14.50
CA GLN A 79 0.58 7.41 -13.84
C GLN A 79 -0.66 7.69 -14.69
N MET A 80 -0.51 7.75 -16.02
CA MET A 80 -1.62 7.83 -16.97
C MET A 80 -2.55 6.63 -16.87
N ILE A 81 -1.99 5.41 -16.88
CA ILE A 81 -2.75 4.18 -16.72
C ILE A 81 -3.47 4.19 -15.37
N ILE A 82 -2.80 4.60 -14.30
CA ILE A 82 -3.39 4.69 -12.95
C ILE A 82 -4.58 5.64 -12.94
N LEU A 83 -4.49 6.81 -13.57
CA LEU A 83 -5.58 7.75 -13.64
C LEU A 83 -6.75 7.21 -14.47
N VAL A 84 -6.49 6.78 -15.71
CA VAL A 84 -7.55 6.36 -16.65
C VAL A 84 -8.26 5.10 -16.16
N PHE A 85 -7.52 4.03 -15.86
CA PHE A 85 -8.11 2.82 -15.29
C PHE A 85 -8.65 3.07 -13.88
N GLY A 86 -8.06 4.00 -13.14
CA GLY A 86 -8.51 4.41 -11.82
C GLY A 86 -9.91 4.99 -11.83
N ILE A 87 -10.18 5.98 -12.69
CA ILE A 87 -11.51 6.61 -12.85
C ILE A 87 -12.56 5.55 -13.17
N TRP A 88 -12.29 4.69 -14.16
CA TRP A 88 -13.18 3.59 -14.53
C TRP A 88 -13.39 2.61 -13.36
N ARG A 89 -12.31 2.23 -12.66
CA ARG A 89 -12.38 1.26 -11.57
C ARG A 89 -13.15 1.83 -10.37
N ILE A 90 -12.98 3.11 -10.05
CA ILE A 90 -13.69 3.80 -8.98
C ILE A 90 -15.19 3.83 -9.26
N SER A 91 -15.60 4.15 -10.49
CA SER A 91 -17.02 4.17 -10.87
C SER A 91 -17.66 2.78 -10.84
N ALA A 92 -16.90 1.74 -11.20
CA ALA A 92 -17.36 0.35 -11.21
C ALA A 92 -17.31 -0.35 -9.83
N GLU A 93 -16.61 0.20 -8.83
CA GLU A 93 -16.42 -0.44 -7.53
C GLU A 93 -17.68 -0.32 -6.64
N LYS A 94 -18.21 -1.47 -6.23
CA LYS A 94 -19.44 -1.55 -5.43
C LYS A 94 -19.17 -1.57 -3.93
N ASN A 95 -17.97 -1.97 -3.49
CA ASN A 95 -17.63 -1.94 -2.07
C ASN A 95 -17.23 -0.51 -1.67
N PRO A 96 -17.95 0.15 -0.74
CA PRO A 96 -17.68 1.55 -0.38
C PRO A 96 -16.25 1.79 0.12
N HIS A 97 -15.73 0.88 0.94
CA HIS A 97 -14.37 0.97 1.48
C HIS A 97 -13.32 0.88 0.38
N ASN A 98 -13.46 -0.11 -0.52
CA ASN A 98 -12.54 -0.25 -1.64
C ASN A 98 -12.65 0.92 -2.61
N ARG A 99 -13.86 1.43 -2.86
CA ARG A 99 -14.09 2.58 -3.75
C ARG A 99 -13.40 3.83 -3.20
N LYS A 100 -13.59 4.14 -1.92
CA LYS A 100 -12.92 5.27 -1.27
C LYS A 100 -11.40 5.09 -1.25
N ARG A 101 -10.93 3.88 -1.01
CA ARG A 101 -9.50 3.54 -1.07
C ARG A 101 -8.90 3.74 -2.46
N LEU A 102 -9.56 3.27 -3.49
CA LEU A 102 -9.12 3.48 -4.88
C LEU A 102 -9.10 4.96 -5.23
N ALA A 103 -10.14 5.71 -4.84
CA ALA A 103 -10.19 7.16 -5.04
C ALA A 103 -9.00 7.86 -4.37
N MET A 104 -8.67 7.52 -3.12
CA MET A 104 -7.49 8.07 -2.45
C MET A 104 -6.17 7.68 -3.15
N ILE A 105 -6.01 6.41 -3.55
CA ILE A 105 -4.80 5.95 -4.23
C ILE A 105 -4.60 6.71 -5.55
N VAL A 106 -5.64 6.77 -6.38
CA VAL A 106 -5.60 7.46 -7.67
C VAL A 106 -5.34 8.96 -7.46
N ALA A 107 -6.08 9.62 -6.55
CA ALA A 107 -5.88 11.04 -6.26
C ALA A 107 -4.46 11.33 -5.75
N ASN A 108 -3.95 10.55 -4.78
CA ASN A 108 -2.61 10.74 -4.24
C ASN A 108 -1.54 10.54 -5.30
N ILE A 109 -1.67 9.53 -6.17
CA ILE A 109 -0.70 9.27 -7.23
C ILE A 109 -0.75 10.37 -8.28
N THR A 110 -1.94 10.74 -8.75
CA THR A 110 -2.09 11.81 -9.74
C THR A 110 -1.60 13.16 -9.21
N VAL A 111 -1.95 13.52 -7.98
CA VAL A 111 -1.55 14.82 -7.43
C VAL A 111 -0.08 14.83 -7.01
N LEU A 112 0.33 13.89 -6.14
CA LEU A 112 1.66 13.94 -5.50
C LEU A 112 2.77 13.42 -6.41
N TRP A 113 2.50 12.39 -7.20
CA TRP A 113 3.53 11.69 -7.99
C TRP A 113 3.56 12.12 -9.45
N TRP A 114 2.58 12.91 -9.90
CA TRP A 114 2.51 13.34 -11.30
C TRP A 114 2.33 14.84 -11.48
N MET A 115 1.23 15.44 -10.97
CA MET A 115 0.98 16.87 -11.15
C MET A 115 2.00 17.72 -10.39
N LEU A 116 2.34 17.36 -9.16
CA LEU A 116 3.24 18.18 -8.34
C LEU A 116 4.66 18.27 -8.92
N PRO A 117 5.33 17.17 -9.31
CA PRO A 117 6.64 17.27 -9.96
C PRO A 117 6.62 18.06 -11.28
N TRP A 118 5.47 18.09 -11.97
CA TRP A 118 5.29 18.85 -13.20
C TRP A 118 5.09 20.35 -12.94
N LEU A 119 4.29 20.71 -11.93
CA LEU A 119 4.00 22.10 -11.56
C LEU A 119 5.16 22.76 -10.80
N PHE A 120 5.88 21.96 -9.99
CA PHE A 120 7.00 22.39 -9.18
C PHE A 120 8.17 21.47 -9.49
N PRO A 121 8.95 21.76 -10.55
CA PRO A 121 10.16 21.00 -10.83
C PRO A 121 11.16 21.27 -9.69
N PHE A 122 11.18 20.38 -8.69
CA PHE A 122 12.18 20.41 -7.65
C PHE A 122 13.48 19.84 -8.21
N VAL A 123 14.58 20.58 -8.05
CA VAL A 123 15.92 20.04 -8.32
C VAL A 123 16.19 19.03 -7.20
N GLU A 124 16.01 17.76 -7.52
CA GLU A 124 16.24 16.65 -6.59
C GLU A 124 17.73 16.67 -6.19
N PRO A 125 18.08 16.84 -4.88
CA PRO A 125 19.46 16.68 -4.45
C PRO A 125 19.82 15.19 -4.53
N TYR A 126 20.33 14.78 -5.69
CA TYR A 126 20.79 13.42 -5.93
C TYR A 126 22.05 13.14 -5.10
N ILE A 127 21.94 12.26 -4.09
CA ILE A 127 23.10 11.60 -3.49
C ILE A 127 23.48 10.46 -4.45
N GLY A 128 24.18 10.79 -5.52
CA GLY A 128 24.63 9.84 -6.54
C GLY A 128 24.78 10.48 -7.91
N TYR A 129 26.00 10.87 -8.26
CA TYR A 129 26.33 11.35 -9.60
C TYR A 129 26.63 10.15 -10.49
N LEU A 130 25.68 9.76 -11.34
CA LEU A 130 25.99 8.95 -12.52
C LEU A 130 25.18 9.42 -13.72
N GLY A 131 25.79 10.26 -14.56
CA GLY A 131 25.38 10.45 -15.96
C GLY A 131 23.92 10.86 -16.20
N GLY A 132 23.33 11.71 -15.36
CA GLY A 132 22.04 12.35 -15.67
C GLY A 132 20.80 11.45 -15.65
N LEU A 133 20.88 10.22 -15.13
CA LEU A 133 19.71 9.36 -14.97
C LEU A 133 19.19 9.40 -13.52
N PRO A 134 17.93 9.81 -13.28
CA PRO A 134 17.32 9.86 -11.95
C PRO A 134 17.18 8.45 -11.35
N ALA A 135 18.01 8.11 -10.38
CA ALA A 135 17.80 6.92 -9.55
C ALA A 135 16.94 7.29 -8.32
N PHE A 136 15.64 7.01 -8.43
CA PHE A 136 14.60 7.04 -7.38
C PHE A 136 14.04 8.41 -6.95
N PRO A 137 12.70 8.56 -6.90
CA PRO A 137 12.04 9.76 -6.36
C PRO A 137 12.44 10.03 -4.90
N SER A 138 12.88 11.25 -4.64
CA SER A 138 13.48 11.76 -3.39
C SER A 138 12.62 11.61 -2.12
N LEU A 139 11.30 11.46 -2.23
CA LEU A 139 10.41 11.23 -1.06
C LEU A 139 10.71 9.92 -0.31
N HIS A 140 11.31 8.93 -0.99
CA HIS A 140 11.67 7.62 -0.41
C HIS A 140 13.18 7.37 -0.44
N ALA A 141 13.99 8.39 -0.78
CA ALA A 141 15.43 8.27 -0.80
C ALA A 141 15.94 7.90 0.60
N PRO A 142 16.64 6.77 0.76
CA PRO A 142 17.09 6.33 2.07
C PRO A 142 18.05 7.34 2.70
N GLY A 143 17.89 7.59 4.00
CA GLY A 143 18.68 8.59 4.72
C GLY A 143 18.06 9.99 4.75
N THR A 144 17.01 10.26 3.98
CA THR A 144 16.25 11.52 4.10
C THR A 144 15.35 11.55 5.33
N LEU A 145 15.05 12.75 5.85
CA LEU A 145 14.07 12.93 6.92
C LEU A 145 12.71 12.33 6.54
N THR A 146 12.27 12.52 5.29
CA THR A 146 11.00 11.96 4.77
C THR A 146 10.99 10.44 4.82
N PHE A 147 12.11 9.78 4.51
CA PHE A 147 12.24 8.33 4.64
C PHE A 147 12.05 7.87 6.09
N PHE A 148 12.71 8.50 7.05
CA PHE A 148 12.57 8.14 8.48
C PHE A 148 11.17 8.43 9.03
N LEU A 149 10.54 9.54 8.62
CA LEU A 149 9.14 9.84 8.98
C LEU A 149 8.18 8.77 8.45
N VAL A 150 8.42 8.29 7.22
CA VAL A 150 7.69 7.16 6.64
C VAL A 150 7.89 5.88 7.46
N LEU A 151 9.12 5.55 7.85
CA LEU A 151 9.39 4.36 8.69
C LEU A 151 8.67 4.47 10.04
N GLY A 152 8.70 5.64 10.68
CA GLY A 152 7.97 5.93 11.90
C GLY A 152 6.46 5.75 11.72
N ALA A 153 5.90 6.27 10.63
CA ALA A 153 4.48 6.10 10.32
C ALA A 153 4.12 4.63 10.06
N VAL A 154 4.97 3.85 9.39
CA VAL A 154 4.77 2.40 9.23
C VAL A 154 4.86 1.67 10.57
N PHE A 155 5.75 2.06 11.46
CA PHE A 155 5.84 1.47 12.80
C PHE A 155 4.57 1.73 13.63
N LEU A 156 4.02 2.93 13.55
CA LEU A 156 2.85 3.34 14.34
C LEU A 156 1.52 2.83 13.77
N PHE A 157 1.35 2.87 12.45
CA PHE A 157 0.09 2.58 11.77
C PHE A 157 0.12 1.32 10.90
N GLY A 158 1.29 0.71 10.72
CA GLY A 158 1.50 -0.43 9.84
C GLY A 158 1.72 -0.05 8.37
N ARG A 159 1.89 -1.06 7.52
CA ARG A 159 2.11 -0.92 6.07
C ARG A 159 0.99 -0.22 5.31
N ARG A 160 -0.16 0.01 5.95
CA ARG A 160 -1.29 0.71 5.34
C ARG A 160 -0.93 2.13 4.91
N VAL A 161 -0.04 2.83 5.62
CA VAL A 161 0.29 4.23 5.31
C VAL A 161 0.74 4.39 3.86
N ILE A 162 1.49 3.40 3.34
CA ILE A 162 2.04 3.43 1.99
C ILE A 162 1.48 2.31 1.13
N CYS A 163 1.85 1.05 1.40
CA CYS A 163 1.43 -0.10 0.58
C CYS A 163 -0.09 -0.25 0.52
N GLY A 164 -0.80 0.19 1.56
CA GLY A 164 -2.25 0.18 1.57
C GLY A 164 -2.88 1.29 0.73
N TRP A 165 -2.34 2.51 0.74
CA TRP A 165 -3.11 3.72 0.38
C TRP A 165 -2.39 4.76 -0.50
N ASN A 166 -1.08 4.64 -0.74
CA ASN A 166 -0.31 5.66 -1.48
C ASN A 166 0.66 5.05 -2.52
N CYS A 167 1.13 3.82 -2.34
CA CYS A 167 2.18 3.24 -3.18
C CYS A 167 1.78 3.16 -4.67
N PRO A 168 2.55 3.79 -5.60
CA PRO A 168 2.28 3.72 -7.04
C PRO A 168 2.29 2.29 -7.59
N CYS A 169 3.27 1.48 -7.17
CA CYS A 169 3.36 0.06 -7.51
C CYS A 169 2.06 -0.70 -7.18
N VAL A 170 1.43 -0.33 -6.07
CA VAL A 170 0.16 -0.91 -5.63
C VAL A 170 -1.00 -0.35 -6.45
N GLY A 171 -0.95 0.94 -6.82
CA GLY A 171 -1.96 1.66 -7.59
C GLY A 171 -2.24 1.03 -8.94
N ILE A 172 -1.23 0.87 -9.80
CA ILE A 172 -1.40 0.26 -11.14
C ILE A 172 -1.96 -1.17 -11.04
N ARG A 173 -1.53 -1.94 -10.04
CA ARG A 173 -2.01 -3.31 -9.78
C ARG A 173 -3.43 -3.36 -9.19
N GLU A 174 -3.92 -2.28 -8.59
CA GLU A 174 -5.30 -2.18 -8.10
C GLU A 174 -6.29 -1.76 -9.18
N VAL A 175 -5.85 -0.88 -10.08
CA VAL A 175 -6.70 -0.28 -11.11
C VAL A 175 -6.71 -1.13 -12.39
N ALA A 176 -5.54 -1.40 -12.98
CA ALA A 176 -5.40 -2.21 -14.19
C ALA A 176 -5.35 -3.71 -13.87
N GLY A 177 -4.65 -4.08 -12.79
CA GLY A 177 -4.49 -5.49 -12.41
C GLY A 177 -5.78 -6.19 -11.99
N PHE A 178 -6.84 -5.47 -11.60
CA PHE A 178 -8.04 -6.02 -10.95
C PHE A 178 -8.55 -7.38 -11.49
N PRO A 179 -8.58 -7.66 -12.81
CA PRO A 179 -8.96 -8.97 -13.35
C PRO A 179 -8.17 -10.18 -12.81
N PHE A 180 -6.90 -10.00 -12.40
CA PHE A 180 -6.04 -11.07 -11.87
C PHE A 180 -6.12 -11.24 -10.35
N ARG A 181 -7.11 -10.63 -9.69
CA ARG A 181 -7.30 -10.73 -8.23
C ARG A 181 -7.96 -12.03 -7.77
N HIS A 182 -8.38 -12.90 -8.70
CA HIS A 182 -9.12 -14.11 -8.36
C HIS A 182 -8.30 -15.10 -7.50
N ARG A 183 -9.00 -15.89 -6.67
CA ARG A 183 -8.40 -16.90 -5.77
C ARG A 183 -7.43 -17.82 -6.51
N ASN A 184 -7.76 -18.21 -7.75
CA ASN A 184 -6.97 -19.15 -8.55
C ASN A 184 -5.64 -18.56 -9.04
N HIS A 185 -5.52 -17.23 -9.14
CA HIS A 185 -4.27 -16.62 -9.59
C HIS A 185 -3.33 -16.28 -8.43
N VAL A 186 -3.80 -16.28 -7.18
CA VAL A 186 -2.95 -16.00 -6.01
C VAL A 186 -2.46 -17.33 -5.41
N PRO A 187 -1.17 -17.68 -5.56
CA PRO A 187 -0.64 -18.94 -5.07
C PRO A 187 -0.70 -19.00 -3.54
N ARG A 188 -1.34 -20.02 -2.98
CA ARG A 188 -1.46 -20.25 -1.53
C ARG A 188 -0.79 -21.54 -1.05
N GLY A 189 -0.21 -22.32 -1.96
CA GLY A 189 0.47 -23.56 -1.62
C GLY A 189 1.74 -23.33 -0.78
N PRO A 190 2.21 -24.35 -0.02
CA PRO A 190 3.37 -24.24 0.86
C PRO A 190 4.62 -23.71 0.15
N TRP A 191 4.87 -24.17 -1.07
CA TRP A 191 6.00 -23.72 -1.89
C TRP A 191 5.92 -22.22 -2.19
N SER A 192 4.77 -21.74 -2.68
CA SER A 192 4.58 -20.32 -2.92
C SER A 192 4.64 -19.47 -1.64
N TRP A 193 4.27 -20.05 -0.49
CA TRP A 193 4.43 -19.36 0.78
C TRP A 193 5.91 -19.23 1.11
N ARG A 194 6.72 -20.29 0.94
CA ARG A 194 8.20 -20.23 1.11
C ARG A 194 8.84 -19.19 0.19
N LEU A 195 8.41 -19.08 -1.06
CA LEU A 195 8.93 -18.07 -2.00
C LEU A 195 8.78 -16.62 -1.54
N ARG A 196 7.88 -16.30 -0.59
CA ARG A 196 7.77 -14.94 -0.02
C ARG A 196 9.10 -14.44 0.54
N HIS A 197 9.98 -15.35 0.95
CA HIS A 197 11.29 -15.00 1.48
C HIS A 197 12.27 -14.51 0.40
N LEU A 198 11.97 -14.68 -0.89
CA LEU A 198 12.79 -14.13 -1.98
C LEU A 198 12.96 -12.61 -1.87
N LYS A 199 12.00 -11.90 -1.25
CA LYS A 199 12.11 -10.45 -1.02
C LYS A 199 13.34 -10.06 -0.19
N TRP A 200 13.85 -10.98 0.64
CA TRP A 200 15.01 -10.74 1.49
C TRP A 200 16.30 -10.67 0.69
N PHE A 201 16.38 -11.44 -0.40
CA PHE A 201 17.46 -11.31 -1.37
C PHE A 201 17.45 -9.92 -2.01
N TRP A 202 16.30 -9.46 -2.47
CA TRP A 202 16.15 -8.09 -3.01
C TRP A 202 16.43 -7.01 -1.97
N PHE A 203 16.05 -7.24 -0.72
CA PHE A 203 16.37 -6.34 0.38
C PHE A 203 17.88 -6.28 0.65
N ALA A 204 18.59 -7.42 0.60
CA ALA A 204 20.05 -7.43 0.73
C ALA A 204 20.74 -6.66 -0.41
N LEU A 205 20.28 -6.83 -1.66
CA LEU A 205 20.76 -6.03 -2.79
C LEU A 205 20.47 -4.54 -2.60
N TYR A 206 19.30 -4.20 -2.07
CA TYR A 206 18.96 -2.83 -1.75
C TYR A 206 19.86 -2.22 -0.67
N LEU A 207 20.23 -2.98 0.37
CA LEU A 207 21.22 -2.53 1.36
C LEU A 207 22.60 -2.33 0.73
N GLY A 208 23.00 -3.21 -0.20
CA GLY A 208 24.23 -3.03 -0.97
C GLY A 208 24.19 -1.77 -1.85
N ALA A 209 23.03 -1.44 -2.42
CA ALA A 209 22.84 -0.21 -3.20
C ALA A 209 22.96 1.04 -2.32
N MET A 210 22.32 1.01 -1.14
CA MET A 210 22.47 2.08 -0.15
C MET A 210 23.94 2.25 0.27
N TRP A 211 24.65 1.16 0.53
CA TRP A 211 26.07 1.21 0.87
C TRP A 211 26.91 1.76 -0.29
N ALA A 212 26.65 1.33 -1.54
CA ALA A 212 27.35 1.83 -2.72
C ALA A 212 27.13 3.34 -2.94
N MET A 213 25.95 3.87 -2.62
CA MET A 213 25.67 5.32 -2.67
C MET A 213 26.48 6.14 -1.67
N THR A 214 27.01 5.53 -0.61
CA THR A 214 27.91 6.20 0.36
C THR A 214 29.37 6.20 -0.07
N ARG A 215 29.71 5.53 -1.18
CA ARG A 215 31.08 5.41 -1.69
C ARG A 215 31.32 6.40 -2.83
N PRO A 216 32.58 6.81 -3.06
CA PRO A 216 32.93 7.62 -4.22
C PRO A 216 32.54 6.91 -5.51
N ALA A 217 32.03 7.67 -6.47
CA ALA A 217 31.61 7.16 -7.77
C ALA A 217 32.82 6.58 -8.53
N ASN A 218 32.69 5.31 -8.92
CA ASN A 218 33.68 4.58 -9.72
C ASN A 218 32.95 3.52 -10.56
N ASN A 219 33.66 2.85 -11.46
CA ASN A 219 33.05 1.85 -12.36
C ASN A 219 32.30 0.74 -11.63
N LEU A 220 32.79 0.30 -10.46
CA LEU A 220 32.14 -0.75 -9.68
C LEU A 220 30.81 -0.30 -9.07
N THR A 221 30.81 0.86 -8.39
CA THR A 221 29.61 1.44 -7.77
C THR A 221 28.58 1.82 -8.83
N ALA A 222 29.03 2.38 -9.95
CA ALA A 222 28.22 2.66 -11.13
C ALA A 222 27.52 1.41 -11.68
N THR A 223 28.31 0.36 -11.95
CA THR A 223 27.81 -0.92 -12.48
C THR A 223 26.84 -1.58 -11.51
N TYR A 224 27.15 -1.56 -10.22
CA TYR A 224 26.28 -2.11 -9.19
C TYR A 224 24.93 -1.38 -9.12
N LEU A 225 24.95 -0.04 -9.09
CA LEU A 225 23.73 0.77 -8.99
C LEU A 225 22.86 0.64 -10.25
N GLY A 226 23.48 0.69 -11.45
CA GLY A 226 22.78 0.48 -12.72
C GLY A 226 22.20 -0.93 -12.83
N GLY A 227 22.97 -1.96 -12.46
CA GLY A 227 22.51 -3.35 -12.44
C GLY A 227 21.37 -3.57 -11.43
N PHE A 228 21.45 -2.97 -10.25
CA PHE A 228 20.39 -3.00 -9.25
C PHE A 228 19.11 -2.34 -9.76
N ALA A 229 19.20 -1.13 -10.32
CA ALA A 229 18.06 -0.42 -10.89
C ALA A 229 17.40 -1.23 -12.01
N MET A 230 18.20 -1.82 -12.91
CA MET A 230 17.72 -2.70 -13.98
C MET A 230 17.00 -3.93 -13.43
N ALA A 231 17.60 -4.63 -12.47
CA ALA A 231 17.04 -5.83 -11.87
C ALA A 231 15.70 -5.54 -11.15
N VAL A 232 15.62 -4.41 -10.44
CA VAL A 232 14.40 -3.97 -9.76
C VAL A 232 13.32 -3.58 -10.78
N GLY A 233 13.67 -2.82 -11.82
CA GLY A 233 12.75 -2.43 -12.90
C GLY A 233 12.20 -3.64 -13.67
N LEU A 234 13.08 -4.54 -14.11
CA LEU A 234 12.68 -5.75 -14.82
C LEU A 234 11.80 -6.65 -13.95
N SER A 235 12.21 -6.93 -12.70
CA SER A 235 11.37 -7.75 -11.80
C SER A 235 10.01 -7.09 -11.52
N TYR A 236 9.97 -5.76 -11.44
CA TYR A 236 8.74 -5.00 -11.30
C TYR A 236 7.77 -5.20 -12.47
N PHE A 237 8.22 -5.01 -13.71
CA PHE A 237 7.36 -5.14 -14.89
C PHE A 237 7.06 -6.60 -15.27
N ILE A 238 8.04 -7.50 -15.17
CA ILE A 238 7.85 -8.94 -15.42
C ILE A 238 6.77 -9.50 -14.49
N THR A 239 6.76 -9.11 -13.21
CA THR A 239 5.73 -9.57 -12.28
C THR A 239 4.33 -9.02 -12.61
N MET A 240 4.21 -7.90 -13.34
CA MET A 240 2.92 -7.46 -13.88
C MET A 240 2.44 -8.38 -15.00
N MET A 241 3.33 -8.73 -15.94
CA MET A 241 3.03 -9.68 -17.02
C MET A 241 2.64 -11.06 -16.47
N LEU A 242 3.29 -11.47 -15.38
CA LEU A 242 3.04 -12.73 -14.69
C LEU A 242 1.87 -12.66 -13.68
N SER A 243 1.11 -11.56 -13.63
CA SER A 243 -0.09 -11.43 -12.78
C SER A 243 -1.13 -12.55 -12.99
N PRO A 244 -1.32 -13.14 -14.19
CA PRO A 244 -2.20 -14.30 -14.35
C PRO A 244 -1.78 -15.51 -13.50
N TRP A 245 -0.50 -15.69 -13.17
CA TRP A 245 -0.03 -16.85 -12.40
C TRP A 245 0.31 -16.53 -10.94
N MET A 246 0.77 -15.31 -10.66
CA MET A 246 1.19 -14.90 -9.31
C MET A 246 0.17 -14.00 -8.61
N GLY A 247 -0.86 -13.56 -9.33
CA GLY A 247 -1.85 -12.61 -8.88
C GLY A 247 -1.31 -11.19 -8.84
N ASN A 248 -2.21 -10.24 -8.59
CA ASN A 248 -1.90 -8.80 -8.59
C ASN A 248 -0.88 -8.34 -7.56
N ARG A 249 -0.43 -9.20 -6.64
CA ARG A 249 0.51 -8.81 -5.58
C ARG A 249 1.81 -9.61 -5.61
N GLY A 250 2.10 -10.28 -6.73
CA GLY A 250 3.34 -11.04 -6.92
C GLY A 250 4.58 -10.22 -6.56
N TYR A 251 4.72 -9.00 -7.12
CA TYR A 251 5.85 -8.12 -6.80
C TYR A 251 5.98 -7.82 -5.30
N CYS A 252 4.89 -7.36 -4.68
CA CYS A 252 4.87 -6.94 -3.28
C CYS A 252 5.15 -8.10 -2.30
N ARG A 253 4.82 -9.33 -2.72
CA ARG A 253 5.02 -10.55 -1.93
C ARG A 253 6.42 -11.14 -2.09
N PHE A 254 6.97 -11.14 -3.31
CA PHE A 254 8.17 -11.91 -3.64
C PHE A 254 9.42 -11.07 -3.93
N PHE A 255 9.28 -9.84 -4.45
CA PHE A 255 10.40 -9.10 -5.03
C PHE A 255 10.64 -7.72 -4.38
N CYS A 256 9.62 -7.11 -3.77
CA CYS A 256 9.70 -5.73 -3.31
C CYS A 256 10.60 -5.57 -2.06
N PRO A 257 11.75 -4.84 -2.14
CA PRO A 257 12.64 -4.62 -1.00
C PRO A 257 12.00 -3.73 0.08
N TYR A 258 11.20 -2.72 -0.32
CA TYR A 258 10.39 -1.93 0.60
C TYR A 258 9.34 -2.78 1.32
N GLY A 259 8.78 -3.78 0.63
CA GLY A 259 7.86 -4.74 1.23
C GLY A 259 8.48 -5.60 2.34
N ALA A 260 9.78 -5.86 2.25
CA ALA A 260 10.55 -6.53 3.30
C ALA A 260 10.77 -5.59 4.49
N THR A 261 11.32 -4.40 4.25
CA THR A 261 11.62 -3.39 5.27
C THR A 261 10.37 -2.99 6.05
N PHE A 262 9.32 -2.56 5.34
CA PHE A 262 8.07 -2.16 5.98
C PHE A 262 7.35 -3.36 6.60
N GLY A 263 7.61 -4.59 6.12
CA GLY A 263 7.10 -5.83 6.71
C GLY A 263 7.63 -6.07 8.12
N LEU A 264 8.92 -5.84 8.34
CA LEU A 264 9.53 -5.91 9.69
C LEU A 264 8.94 -4.87 10.61
N LEU A 265 8.91 -3.62 10.16
CA LEU A 265 8.36 -2.52 10.96
C LEU A 265 6.89 -2.73 11.28
N ASN A 266 6.12 -3.33 10.37
CA ASN A 266 4.72 -3.68 10.63
C ASN A 266 4.59 -4.78 11.69
N LYS A 267 5.47 -5.78 11.69
CA LYS A 267 5.45 -6.89 12.66
C LYS A 267 5.97 -6.45 14.03
N ALA A 268 7.02 -5.61 14.06
CA ALA A 268 7.62 -5.06 15.27
C ALA A 268 6.83 -3.88 15.85
N GLY A 269 6.06 -3.19 15.01
CA GLY A 269 5.30 -2.01 15.34
C GLY A 269 3.98 -2.30 16.07
N MET A 270 3.13 -1.28 16.13
CA MET A 270 1.88 -1.32 16.88
C MET A 270 0.71 -1.93 16.08
N PHE A 271 0.94 -2.25 14.81
CA PHE A 271 -0.11 -2.68 13.89
C PHE A 271 -0.32 -4.19 13.88
N HIS A 272 -1.56 -4.61 14.09
CA HIS A 272 -2.03 -5.97 13.82
C HIS A 272 -3.54 -5.96 13.53
N ILE A 273 -4.08 -7.13 13.19
CA ILE A 273 -5.53 -7.32 13.07
C ILE A 273 -5.97 -8.24 14.20
N ASP A 274 -6.85 -7.76 15.07
CA ASP A 274 -7.45 -8.56 16.12
C ASP A 274 -8.40 -9.59 15.52
N PHE A 275 -8.40 -10.80 16.09
CA PHE A 275 -9.29 -11.87 15.68
C PHE A 275 -10.14 -12.33 16.87
N ASP A 276 -11.45 -12.28 16.69
CA ASP A 276 -12.42 -12.74 17.68
C ASP A 276 -12.95 -14.13 17.29
N ALA A 277 -12.42 -15.14 17.97
CA ALA A 277 -12.79 -16.54 17.72
C ALA A 277 -14.26 -16.84 18.07
N ALA A 278 -14.83 -16.16 19.08
CA ALA A 278 -16.18 -16.41 19.55
C ALA A 278 -17.24 -15.98 18.52
N THR A 279 -16.95 -14.96 17.73
CA THR A 279 -17.89 -14.47 16.70
C THR A 279 -17.64 -15.06 15.31
N CYS A 280 -16.53 -15.78 15.11
CA CYS A 280 -16.13 -16.27 13.80
C CYS A 280 -16.92 -17.51 13.38
N ASN A 281 -17.46 -17.51 12.16
CA ASN A 281 -18.20 -18.64 11.60
C ASN A 281 -17.39 -19.46 10.57
N GLN A 282 -16.06 -19.30 10.52
CA GLN A 282 -15.14 -20.07 9.67
C GLN A 282 -15.47 -20.05 8.16
N CYS A 283 -16.15 -19.01 7.65
CA CYS A 283 -16.59 -18.95 6.25
C CYS A 283 -15.45 -18.80 5.20
N GLY A 284 -14.21 -18.55 5.63
CA GLY A 284 -13.04 -18.38 4.77
C GLY A 284 -13.05 -17.13 3.86
N SER A 285 -13.99 -16.21 4.05
CA SER A 285 -14.11 -14.98 3.24
C SER A 285 -12.81 -14.15 3.26
N CYS A 286 -12.24 -13.96 4.44
CA CYS A 286 -11.05 -13.15 4.68
C CYS A 286 -9.82 -13.62 3.88
N GLU A 287 -9.63 -14.93 3.72
CA GLU A 287 -8.50 -15.51 2.97
C GLU A 287 -8.70 -15.45 1.46
N LYS A 288 -9.96 -15.61 1.00
CA LYS A 288 -10.33 -15.51 -0.41
C LYS A 288 -10.05 -14.10 -0.96
N VAL A 289 -10.35 -13.07 -0.17
CA VAL A 289 -10.18 -11.66 -0.58
C VAL A 289 -8.78 -11.10 -0.35
N CYS A 290 -7.89 -11.84 0.32
CA CYS A 290 -6.53 -11.42 0.62
C CYS A 290 -5.59 -11.63 -0.59
N ASP A 291 -5.22 -10.54 -1.24
CA ASP A 291 -4.40 -10.57 -2.45
C ASP A 291 -2.94 -10.97 -2.17
N MET A 292 -2.50 -10.88 -0.91
CA MET A 292 -1.19 -11.36 -0.47
C MET A 292 -1.16 -12.88 -0.23
N GLY A 293 -2.31 -13.55 -0.25
CA GLY A 293 -2.40 -14.99 0.01
C GLY A 293 -2.14 -15.38 1.46
N ILE A 294 -2.37 -14.47 2.41
CA ILE A 294 -2.23 -14.72 3.85
C ILE A 294 -3.37 -15.63 4.31
N ALA A 295 -3.05 -16.66 5.10
CA ALA A 295 -4.01 -17.53 5.79
C ALA A 295 -4.61 -16.81 7.02
N VAL A 296 -5.43 -15.78 6.76
CA VAL A 296 -6.00 -14.89 7.78
C VAL A 296 -6.78 -15.63 8.85
N TRP A 297 -7.58 -16.64 8.47
CA TRP A 297 -8.38 -17.38 9.45
C TRP A 297 -7.51 -18.31 10.28
N HIS A 298 -6.62 -19.08 9.64
CA HIS A 298 -5.74 -20.01 10.34
C HIS A 298 -4.82 -19.30 11.35
N LEU A 299 -4.22 -18.17 10.93
CA LEU A 299 -3.37 -17.36 11.83
C LEU A 299 -4.18 -16.73 12.96
N GLY A 300 -5.35 -16.16 12.64
CA GLY A 300 -6.22 -15.56 13.65
C GLY A 300 -6.71 -16.57 14.69
N ALA A 301 -7.08 -17.78 14.25
CA ALA A 301 -7.54 -18.85 15.14
C ALA A 301 -6.42 -19.40 16.03
N ALA A 302 -5.17 -19.41 15.54
CA ALA A 302 -4.02 -19.89 16.30
C ALA A 302 -3.47 -18.86 17.30
N GLU A 303 -3.36 -17.60 16.89
CA GLU A 303 -2.66 -16.56 17.66
C GLU A 303 -3.59 -15.50 18.29
N GLY A 304 -4.90 -15.53 18.00
CA GLY A 304 -5.87 -14.50 18.39
C GLY A 304 -5.69 -13.16 17.67
N LYS A 305 -4.66 -13.04 16.83
CA LYS A 305 -4.33 -11.85 16.04
C LYS A 305 -3.58 -12.23 14.77
N ILE A 306 -3.59 -11.34 13.79
CA ILE A 306 -2.83 -11.50 12.56
C ILE A 306 -1.71 -10.45 12.56
N SER A 307 -0.51 -10.87 12.94
CA SER A 307 0.72 -10.07 12.88
C SER A 307 1.74 -10.72 11.96
N THR A 308 1.64 -10.42 10.66
CA THR A 308 2.55 -10.94 9.63
C THR A 308 3.31 -9.82 8.93
N THR A 309 4.50 -10.14 8.44
CA THR A 309 5.29 -9.24 7.58
C THR A 309 4.63 -8.97 6.24
N GLU A 310 3.70 -9.82 5.82
CA GLU A 310 3.04 -9.78 4.51
C GLU A 310 1.84 -8.83 4.46
N CYS A 311 1.22 -8.54 5.61
CA CYS A 311 0.01 -7.73 5.65
C CYS A 311 0.28 -6.30 5.19
N MET A 312 -0.39 -5.85 4.12
CA MET A 312 -0.32 -4.46 3.64
C MET A 312 -1.30 -3.52 4.34
N GLY A 313 -2.20 -4.03 5.17
CA GLY A 313 -3.22 -3.24 5.86
C GLY A 313 -4.28 -2.59 4.94
N CYS A 314 -4.66 -3.25 3.84
CA CYS A 314 -5.67 -2.74 2.91
C CYS A 314 -7.12 -2.78 3.46
N GLY A 315 -7.38 -3.62 4.47
CA GLY A 315 -8.68 -3.70 5.18
C GLY A 315 -9.76 -4.52 4.49
N ARG A 316 -9.45 -5.17 3.37
CA ARG A 316 -10.40 -6.01 2.63
C ARG A 316 -10.93 -7.17 3.46
N CYS A 317 -10.05 -7.88 4.17
CA CYS A 317 -10.44 -8.98 5.06
C CYS A 317 -11.38 -8.52 6.18
N VAL A 318 -11.15 -7.33 6.75
CA VAL A 318 -11.97 -6.74 7.81
C VAL A 318 -13.37 -6.39 7.28
N VAL A 319 -13.45 -5.71 6.13
CA VAL A 319 -14.73 -5.24 5.57
C VAL A 319 -15.58 -6.36 4.98
N GLU A 320 -14.96 -7.39 4.42
CA GLU A 320 -15.65 -8.55 3.82
C GLU A 320 -15.99 -9.65 4.84
N CYS A 321 -15.62 -9.48 6.12
CA CYS A 321 -15.99 -10.40 7.19
C CYS A 321 -17.49 -10.27 7.50
N PRO A 322 -18.31 -11.32 7.30
CA PRO A 322 -19.76 -11.24 7.52
C PRO A 322 -20.12 -11.01 8.99
N THR A 323 -19.36 -11.62 9.91
CA THR A 323 -19.58 -11.61 11.36
C THR A 323 -18.92 -10.42 12.07
N GLY A 324 -17.98 -9.72 11.42
CA GLY A 324 -17.24 -8.61 12.05
C GLY A 324 -16.17 -9.06 13.05
N SER A 325 -15.68 -10.30 12.92
CA SER A 325 -14.69 -10.93 13.81
C SER A 325 -13.26 -10.40 13.66
N LEU A 326 -13.05 -9.42 12.79
CA LEU A 326 -11.74 -8.81 12.52
C LEU A 326 -11.80 -7.31 12.80
N ALA A 327 -10.77 -6.77 13.43
CA ALA A 327 -10.62 -5.33 13.66
C ALA A 327 -9.16 -4.90 13.52
N PHE A 328 -8.92 -3.67 13.05
CA PHE A 328 -7.57 -3.13 13.08
C PHE A 328 -7.18 -2.68 14.49
N HIS A 329 -5.93 -2.98 14.83
CA HIS A 329 -5.24 -2.46 15.99
C HIS A 329 -4.00 -1.69 15.52
N ASP A 330 -3.84 -0.45 15.96
CA ASP A 330 -2.64 0.39 15.73
C ASP A 330 -2.46 1.40 16.87
N VAL A 331 -1.53 2.35 16.74
CA VAL A 331 -1.29 3.40 17.76
C VAL A 331 -2.58 4.10 18.23
N ARG A 332 -3.59 4.25 17.36
CA ARG A 332 -4.85 4.92 17.72
C ARG A 332 -5.67 4.12 18.73
N ASN A 333 -5.57 2.79 18.71
CA ASN A 333 -6.23 1.95 19.71
C ASN A 333 -5.56 2.09 21.08
N ARG A 334 -4.26 2.42 21.13
CA ARG A 334 -3.57 2.74 22.40
C ARG A 334 -3.96 4.11 22.93
N LEU A 335 -4.07 5.11 22.05
CA LEU A 335 -4.50 6.46 22.42
C LEU A 335 -5.99 6.52 22.77
N PHE A 336 -6.82 5.69 22.12
CA PHE A 336 -8.26 5.63 22.32
C PHE A 336 -8.69 4.16 22.54
N PRO A 337 -8.66 3.66 23.80
CA PRO A 337 -8.96 2.26 24.10
C PRO A 337 -10.38 1.81 23.69
N SER A 338 -11.33 2.74 23.60
CA SER A 338 -12.70 2.47 23.14
C SER A 338 -12.83 2.32 21.62
N LEU A 339 -11.77 2.61 20.87
CA LEU A 339 -11.77 2.54 19.41
C LEU A 339 -11.67 1.07 18.94
N ARG A 340 -12.77 0.54 18.40
CA ARG A 340 -12.77 -0.72 17.65
C ARG A 340 -12.88 -0.46 16.15
N GLN A 341 -11.79 -0.68 15.42
CA GLN A 341 -11.74 -0.47 13.96
C GLN A 341 -12.24 -1.71 13.19
N ASP A 342 -13.47 -2.12 13.44
CA ASP A 342 -14.13 -3.27 12.81
C ASP A 342 -14.75 -2.92 11.44
N ARG A 343 -15.47 -3.89 10.84
CA ARG A 343 -16.22 -3.69 9.60
C ARG A 343 -17.16 -2.48 9.66
N ARG A 344 -17.91 -2.30 10.75
CA ARG A 344 -18.89 -1.21 10.87
C ARG A 344 -18.18 0.14 10.90
N HIS A 345 -17.11 0.24 11.67
CA HIS A 345 -16.27 1.44 11.76
C HIS A 345 -15.67 1.81 10.40
N LEU A 346 -15.09 0.85 9.67
CA LEU A 346 -14.49 1.12 8.36
C LEU A 346 -15.52 1.52 7.31
N LEU A 347 -16.71 0.89 7.30
CA LEU A 347 -17.79 1.26 6.38
C LEU A 347 -18.35 2.65 6.69
N LYS A 348 -18.48 3.01 7.98
CA LYS A 348 -18.88 4.36 8.41
C LYS A 348 -17.88 5.43 7.93
N LEU A 349 -16.58 5.13 7.99
CA LEU A 349 -15.53 6.00 7.47
C LEU A 349 -15.44 6.01 5.94
N ALA A 350 -16.00 5.01 5.26
CA ALA A 350 -16.03 4.91 3.81
C ALA A 350 -17.14 5.76 3.19
N ASP A 351 -18.16 6.14 3.96
CA ASP A 351 -19.21 7.05 3.53
C ASP A 351 -18.67 8.48 3.40
N TRP A 352 -18.81 9.09 2.23
CA TRP A 352 -18.34 10.46 1.96
C TRP A 352 -19.17 11.53 2.66
N ASN A 353 -20.44 11.24 2.94
CA ASN A 353 -21.35 12.20 3.57
C ASN A 353 -21.20 12.23 5.09
N HIS A 354 -20.60 11.20 5.68
CA HIS A 354 -20.42 11.12 7.12
C HIS A 354 -19.49 12.24 7.64
N PRO A 355 -19.86 12.99 8.70
CA PRO A 355 -19.07 14.13 9.18
C PRO A 355 -17.60 13.77 9.47
N ALA A 356 -17.35 12.66 10.18
CA ALA A 356 -15.99 12.20 10.48
C ALA A 356 -15.16 11.87 9.23
N SER A 357 -15.81 11.49 8.12
CA SER A 357 -15.15 11.23 6.84
C SER A 357 -14.74 12.54 6.16
N ARG A 358 -15.62 13.55 6.18
CA ARG A 358 -15.35 14.91 5.68
C ARG A 358 -14.22 15.59 6.45
N TRP A 359 -14.24 15.54 7.78
CA TRP A 359 -13.18 16.11 8.62
C TRP A 359 -11.82 15.48 8.35
N ARG A 360 -11.76 14.16 8.18
CA ARG A 360 -10.51 13.46 7.83
C ARG A 360 -9.99 13.84 6.46
N LEU A 361 -10.89 13.94 5.47
CA LEU A 361 -10.50 14.37 4.12
C LEU A 361 -10.00 15.81 4.14
N MET A 362 -10.72 16.71 4.82
CA MET A 362 -10.33 18.11 4.94
C MET A 362 -9.00 18.26 5.67
N GLY A 363 -8.79 17.54 6.77
CA GLY A 363 -7.50 17.52 7.46
C GLY A 363 -6.35 17.00 6.58
N PHE A 364 -6.59 15.97 5.78
CA PHE A 364 -5.60 15.48 4.80
C PHE A 364 -5.30 16.53 3.72
N VAL A 365 -6.33 17.16 3.14
CA VAL A 365 -6.17 18.20 2.12
C VAL A 365 -5.44 19.42 2.69
N LEU A 366 -5.79 19.87 3.89
CA LEU A 366 -5.10 20.97 4.57
C LEU A 366 -3.64 20.63 4.88
N ALA A 367 -3.36 19.43 5.38
CA ALA A 367 -1.99 18.99 5.62
C ALA A 367 -1.18 18.90 4.32
N LEU A 368 -1.81 18.44 3.23
CA LEU A 368 -1.20 18.43 1.92
C LEU A 368 -0.90 19.86 1.45
N LEU A 369 -1.89 20.75 1.44
CA LEU A 369 -1.70 22.15 1.05
C LEU A 369 -0.62 22.84 1.91
N LEU A 370 -0.57 22.55 3.21
CA LEU A 370 0.47 23.04 4.09
C LEU A 370 1.84 22.49 3.67
N ALA A 371 1.95 21.19 3.42
CA ALA A 371 3.22 20.59 2.96
C ALA A 371 3.67 21.17 1.60
N LEU A 372 2.74 21.43 0.68
CA LEU A 372 3.03 22.04 -0.61
C LEU A 372 3.46 23.50 -0.47
N THR A 373 2.75 24.29 0.34
CA THR A 373 3.09 25.69 0.59
C THR A 373 4.40 25.84 1.34
N MET A 374 4.66 24.99 2.34
CA MET A 374 5.97 24.94 3.01
C MET A 374 7.06 24.49 2.05
N GLY A 375 6.82 23.44 1.25
CA GLY A 375 7.77 22.97 0.24
C GLY A 375 8.14 24.07 -0.75
N TRP A 376 7.15 24.78 -1.28
CA TRP A 376 7.35 25.94 -2.16
C TRP A 376 8.03 27.12 -1.47
N TYR A 377 7.66 27.42 -0.22
CA TYR A 377 8.30 28.48 0.57
C TYR A 377 9.79 28.18 0.82
N TYR A 378 10.12 26.94 1.18
CA TYR A 378 11.50 26.53 1.34
C TYR A 378 12.25 26.51 0.02
N SER A 379 11.67 26.02 -1.07
CA SER A 379 12.34 26.01 -2.38
C SER A 379 12.55 27.41 -2.97
N SER A 380 11.72 28.40 -2.59
CA SER A 380 11.85 29.79 -3.04
C SER A 380 12.77 30.64 -2.17
N ARG A 381 12.98 30.23 -0.90
CA ARG A 381 13.87 30.92 0.06
C ARG A 381 15.28 30.34 0.10
N ILE A 382 15.39 29.03 -0.10
CA ILE A 382 16.68 28.34 -0.21
C ILE A 382 17.07 28.46 -1.69
N GLY A 383 17.90 29.45 -2.03
CA GLY A 383 18.57 29.49 -3.32
C GLY A 383 19.29 28.16 -3.58
N SER A 384 19.65 27.89 -4.84
CA SER A 384 20.33 26.66 -5.30
C SER A 384 21.25 26.09 -4.22
N GLY A 385 21.22 24.78 -3.96
CA GLY A 385 21.78 24.13 -2.76
C GLY A 385 23.21 24.54 -2.29
N ALA A 386 23.97 25.22 -3.15
CA ALA A 386 25.14 26.04 -2.79
C ALA A 386 24.90 27.04 -1.64
N GLU A 387 23.76 27.74 -1.57
CA GLU A 387 23.50 28.70 -0.50
C GLU A 387 23.22 28.03 0.85
N LEU A 388 22.60 26.85 0.87
CA LEU A 388 22.34 26.12 2.12
C LEU A 388 23.64 25.57 2.73
N ILE A 389 24.55 25.07 1.88
CA ILE A 389 25.89 24.61 2.30
C ILE A 389 26.73 25.79 2.79
N ASN A 390 26.70 26.93 2.09
CA ASN A 390 27.37 28.14 2.55
C ASN A 390 26.82 28.62 3.89
N ASN A 391 25.49 28.70 4.05
CA ASN A 391 24.86 29.15 5.29
C ASN A 391 25.15 28.22 6.48
N LEU A 392 25.17 26.90 6.26
CA LEU A 392 25.55 25.91 7.27
C LEU A 392 27.06 25.93 7.59
N GLY A 393 27.91 26.19 6.60
CA GLY A 393 29.35 26.42 6.78
C GLY A 393 29.64 27.61 7.68
N THR A 394 28.93 28.73 7.49
CA THR A 394 29.02 29.91 8.38
C THR A 394 28.47 29.66 9.78
N LEU A 395 27.44 28.82 9.94
CA LEU A 395 26.89 28.48 11.26
C LEU A 395 27.80 27.53 12.08
N CYS A 396 28.60 26.70 11.40
CA CYS A 396 29.50 25.73 12.04
C CYS A 396 30.98 26.16 12.07
N GLY A 397 31.33 27.34 11.55
CA GLY A 397 32.71 27.86 11.59
C GLY A 397 33.74 27.01 10.84
N LEU A 398 33.32 26.17 9.90
CA LEU A 398 34.22 25.31 9.13
C LEU A 398 34.55 25.98 7.79
N PRO A 399 35.84 26.21 7.46
CA PRO A 399 36.23 26.75 6.17
C PRO A 399 35.96 25.70 5.09
N ILE A 400 34.96 25.94 4.24
CA ILE A 400 34.67 25.09 3.10
C ILE A 400 35.64 25.49 1.98
N THR A 401 36.76 24.78 1.86
CA THR A 401 37.63 24.86 0.68
C THR A 401 36.94 24.15 -0.48
N THR A 402 36.65 24.91 -1.54
CA THR A 402 36.12 24.41 -2.82
C THR A 402 37.14 23.50 -3.50
N TRP A 403 36.76 22.26 -3.79
CA TRP A 403 37.42 21.35 -4.75
C TRP A 403 36.36 20.73 -5.65
#